data_AF-A0A0Q6UV91-F1
#
_entry.id   AF-A0A0Q6UV91-F1
#
_cell.length_a   1.000
_cell.length_b   1.000
_cell.length_c   1.000
_cell.angle_alpha   90.00
_cell.angle_beta   90.00
_cell.angle_gamma   90.00
#
_symmetry.space_group_name_H-M   'P 1'
#
loop_
_entity.id
_entity.type
_entity.pdbx_description
1 polymer ?
#
loop_
_entity_poly.entity_id
_entity_poly.type
_entity_poly.pdbx_seq_one_letter_code
_entity_poly.pdbx_strand_id
1 'polypeptide(L)'
;MHRFSSRFPRVIVPVVTLHALGAFLWLVGAATAQQPTTEQRNAIRSACRSDFIAQCSGVTPGGMEALTCLQQHSATLSANCREAVSAISPAKPKPTSVTPAETKPDTPAPVAAATTQPSTPTQAQHNAIKSACSSDFMAQCGGVTPGGAEALSCLQTHSNSLSASCQQAVGGLGSTGGSIPAGAPVASEMPPANQPTAMPAFSPREELFVIRETCGGDFRRLCGAVPLGGGRGIACLRQNLPRVSAGCQKVLMTGL
;
A
#
# COMPACT_ATOMS: atom_id res chain seq x y z
N MET A 1 -32.52 59.84 8.63
CA MET A 1 -32.83 59.40 10.00
C MET A 1 -31.70 58.48 10.47
N HIS A 2 -31.13 58.79 11.65
CA HIS A 2 -30.20 58.05 12.53
C HIS A 2 -29.06 57.23 11.88
N ARG A 3 -27.75 57.58 11.90
CA ARG A 3 -26.83 58.09 12.95
C ARG A 3 -26.79 57.27 14.25
N PHE A 4 -25.74 56.44 14.38
CA PHE A 4 -25.00 56.01 15.60
C PHE A 4 -23.71 55.35 15.08
N SER A 5 -22.47 55.85 15.17
CA SER A 5 -21.76 56.81 16.04
C SER A 5 -21.54 56.35 17.48
N SER A 6 -20.52 55.51 17.71
CA SER A 6 -19.69 55.52 18.94
C SER A 6 -18.58 54.45 18.83
N ARG A 7 -17.34 54.85 18.56
CA ARG A 7 -16.26 55.09 19.54
C ARG A 7 -15.55 53.81 19.99
N PHE A 8 -14.40 53.51 19.36
CA PHE A 8 -13.26 52.97 20.08
C PHE A 8 -12.00 53.77 19.69
N PRO A 9 -11.20 54.23 20.67
CA PRO A 9 -10.21 55.28 20.47
C PRO A 9 -8.94 54.75 19.79
N ARG A 10 -8.46 55.51 18.81
CA ARG A 10 -7.06 55.50 18.37
C ARG A 10 -6.22 56.03 19.52
N VAL A 11 -5.31 55.22 20.06
CA VAL A 11 -4.16 55.75 20.80
C VAL A 11 -2.93 55.56 19.92
N ILE A 12 -2.29 56.70 19.68
CA ILE A 12 -1.17 56.95 18.78
C ILE A 12 0.13 56.50 19.46
N VAL A 13 1.04 55.98 18.63
CA VAL A 13 2.41 55.50 18.85
C VAL A 13 3.27 56.48 19.69
N PRO A 14 4.28 56.01 20.45
CA PRO A 14 5.65 56.17 19.96
C PRO A 14 6.56 54.95 20.17
N VAL A 15 7.23 54.57 19.08
CA VAL A 15 8.59 54.03 19.05
C VAL A 15 9.50 55.00 19.81
N VAL A 16 10.34 54.52 20.74
CA VAL A 16 11.68 55.08 21.08
C VAL A 16 12.28 54.31 22.27
N THR A 17 13.42 53.65 22.01
CA THR A 17 14.58 53.31 22.89
C THR A 17 14.39 52.55 24.21
N LEU A 18 15.36 51.85 24.82
CA LEU A 18 16.54 51.06 24.45
C LEU A 18 17.04 50.52 25.82
N HIS A 19 17.38 49.23 25.92
CA HIS A 19 18.26 48.59 26.93
C HIS A 19 17.72 48.03 28.27
N ALA A 20 17.92 46.70 28.36
CA ALA A 20 18.65 45.96 29.39
C ALA A 20 17.87 45.21 30.48
N LEU A 21 18.09 43.88 30.45
CA LEU A 21 18.06 42.90 31.55
C LEU A 21 16.69 42.64 32.22
N GLY A 22 15.99 41.62 31.71
CA GLY A 22 14.88 41.01 32.44
C GLY A 22 14.29 39.86 31.65
N ALA A 23 14.60 38.64 32.06
CA ALA A 23 14.09 37.40 31.50
C ALA A 23 12.57 37.43 31.30
N PHE A 24 12.11 37.34 30.05
CA PHE A 24 10.73 36.97 29.76
C PHE A 24 10.72 35.99 28.59
N LEU A 25 10.87 34.72 28.97
CA LEU A 25 10.40 33.57 28.19
C LEU A 25 8.97 33.85 27.73
N TRP A 26 8.79 34.19 26.45
CA TRP A 26 7.51 33.98 25.77
C TRP A 26 7.65 32.74 24.88
N LEU A 27 7.31 31.59 25.49
CA LEU A 27 6.96 30.37 24.76
C LEU A 27 5.77 30.68 23.84
N VAL A 28 6.03 30.79 22.55
CA VAL A 28 4.98 30.65 21.53
C VAL A 28 4.72 29.15 21.38
N GLY A 29 3.78 28.64 22.17
CA GLY A 29 3.27 27.29 22.06
C GLY A 29 2.51 27.12 20.75
N ALA A 30 3.13 26.48 19.76
CA ALA A 30 2.41 25.95 18.61
C ALA A 30 1.52 24.78 19.09
N ALA A 31 0.25 25.06 19.34
CA ALA A 31 -0.77 24.04 19.45
C ALA A 31 -0.95 23.38 18.07
N THR A 32 -0.17 22.34 17.79
CA THR A 32 -0.38 21.51 16.62
C THR A 32 -1.73 20.82 16.78
N ALA A 33 -2.71 21.18 15.95
CA ALA A 33 -3.87 20.32 15.74
C ALA A 33 -3.33 18.96 15.30
N GLN A 34 -3.43 17.96 16.19
CA GLN A 34 -2.93 16.62 15.92
C GLN A 34 -3.77 16.01 14.80
N GLN A 35 -3.33 16.18 13.56
CA GLN A 35 -3.90 15.46 12.44
C GLN A 35 -3.69 13.96 12.69
N PRO A 36 -4.72 13.12 12.45
CA PRO A 36 -4.60 11.68 12.64
C PRO A 36 -3.44 11.14 11.81
N THR A 37 -2.64 10.25 12.39
CA THR A 37 -1.46 9.69 11.69
C THR A 37 -1.89 8.84 10.50
N THR A 38 -0.99 8.59 9.55
CA THR A 38 -1.29 7.74 8.39
C THR A 38 -1.71 6.33 8.80
N GLU A 39 -1.09 5.77 9.84
CA GLU A 39 -1.47 4.47 10.40
C GLU A 39 -2.90 4.48 10.97
N GLN A 40 -3.24 5.51 11.73
CA GLN A 40 -4.57 5.69 12.30
C GLN A 40 -5.65 5.82 11.22
N ARG A 41 -5.38 6.59 10.15
CA ARG A 41 -6.27 6.67 8.98
C ARG A 41 -6.42 5.34 8.25
N ASN A 42 -5.34 4.56 8.14
CA ASN A 42 -5.39 3.24 7.52
C ASN A 42 -6.20 2.24 8.36
N ALA A 43 -6.04 2.27 9.69
CA ALA A 43 -6.82 1.45 10.61
C ALA A 43 -8.32 1.74 10.53
N ILE A 44 -8.70 3.02 10.46
CA ILE A 44 -10.09 3.43 10.26
C ILE A 44 -10.60 2.96 8.89
N ARG A 45 -9.79 3.14 7.83
CA ARG A 45 -10.19 2.70 6.48
C ARG A 45 -10.46 1.19 6.44
N SER A 46 -9.66 0.37 7.12
CA SER A 46 -9.91 -1.06 7.19
C SER A 46 -11.17 -1.41 7.98
N ALA A 47 -11.39 -0.75 9.13
CA ALA A 47 -12.58 -0.99 9.97
C ALA A 47 -13.87 -0.50 9.32
N CYS A 48 -13.80 0.58 8.54
CA CYS A 48 -14.94 1.25 7.93
C CYS A 48 -15.17 0.90 6.47
N ARG A 49 -14.45 -0.07 5.89
CA ARG A 49 -14.46 -0.28 4.43
C ARG A 49 -15.85 -0.64 3.90
N SER A 50 -16.58 -1.52 4.57
CA SER A 50 -17.94 -1.91 4.19
C SER A 50 -18.93 -0.76 4.35
N ASP A 51 -18.88 -0.05 5.48
CA ASP A 51 -19.77 1.07 5.76
C ASP A 51 -19.53 2.25 4.82
N PHE A 52 -18.26 2.49 4.46
CA PHE A 52 -17.88 3.52 3.51
C PHE A 52 -18.41 3.24 2.10
N ILE A 53 -18.40 1.98 1.65
CA ILE A 53 -18.96 1.61 0.35
C ILE A 53 -20.49 1.79 0.34
N ALA A 54 -21.16 1.47 1.45
CA ALA A 54 -22.61 1.62 1.56
C ALA A 54 -23.05 3.09 1.63
N GLN A 55 -22.40 3.89 2.49
CA GLN A 55 -22.86 5.24 2.83
C GLN A 55 -22.07 6.38 2.19
N CYS A 56 -20.87 6.12 1.66
CA CYS A 56 -19.91 7.17 1.23
C CYS A 56 -19.23 6.89 -0.13
N SER A 57 -19.82 6.05 -1.00
CA SER A 57 -19.23 5.63 -2.27
C SER A 57 -18.92 6.77 -3.26
N GLY A 58 -19.57 7.94 -3.11
CA GLY A 58 -19.30 9.14 -3.91
C GLY A 58 -18.13 10.01 -3.42
N VAL A 59 -17.44 9.61 -2.36
CA VAL A 59 -16.40 10.41 -1.70
C VAL A 59 -15.01 9.81 -1.93
N THR A 60 -14.00 10.66 -2.11
CA THR A 60 -12.62 10.21 -2.34
C THR A 60 -12.06 9.48 -1.10
N PRO A 61 -11.65 8.20 -1.22
CA PRO A 61 -11.18 7.44 -0.07
C PRO A 61 -9.90 8.02 0.53
N GLY A 62 -9.85 8.13 1.87
CA GLY A 62 -8.63 8.46 2.59
C GLY A 62 -8.30 9.94 2.77
N GLY A 63 -9.08 10.83 2.16
CA GLY A 63 -9.04 12.25 2.47
C GLY A 63 -9.88 12.62 3.70
N MET A 64 -9.87 13.90 4.07
CA MET A 64 -10.76 14.43 5.10
C MET A 64 -12.24 14.26 4.74
N GLU A 65 -12.60 14.37 3.47
CA GLU A 65 -13.99 14.22 2.99
C GLU A 65 -14.56 12.85 3.37
N ALA A 66 -13.75 11.79 3.28
CA ALA A 66 -14.15 10.44 3.67
C ALA A 66 -14.47 10.35 5.17
N LEU A 67 -13.68 11.01 6.02
CA LEU A 67 -13.94 11.06 7.46
C LEU A 67 -15.18 11.89 7.78
N THR A 68 -15.40 12.99 7.08
CA THR A 68 -16.62 13.82 7.24
C THR A 68 -17.88 13.04 6.87
N CYS A 69 -17.86 12.31 5.75
CA CYS A 69 -18.99 11.46 5.36
C CYS A 69 -19.28 10.37 6.39
N LEU A 70 -18.24 9.67 6.88
CA LEU A 70 -18.40 8.67 7.93
C LEU A 70 -18.97 9.29 9.22
N GLN A 71 -18.48 10.46 9.64
CA GLN A 71 -19.01 11.16 10.82
C GLN A 71 -20.49 11.51 10.66
N GLN A 72 -20.91 11.95 9.48
CA GLN A 72 -22.30 12.29 9.18
C GLN A 72 -23.22 11.06 9.19
N HIS A 73 -22.68 9.89 8.84
CA HIS A 73 -23.39 8.61 8.87
C HIS A 73 -23.15 7.78 10.14
N SER A 74 -22.53 8.34 11.18
CA SER A 74 -22.10 7.62 12.39
C SER A 74 -23.18 6.78 13.08
N ALA A 75 -24.45 7.20 12.99
CA ALA A 75 -25.59 6.45 13.53
C ALA A 75 -25.88 5.14 12.78
N THR A 76 -25.57 5.09 11.49
CA THR A 76 -25.84 3.96 10.57
C THR A 76 -24.60 3.08 10.35
N LEU A 77 -23.40 3.54 10.74
CA LEU A 77 -22.19 2.73 10.65
C LEU A 77 -22.25 1.52 11.58
N SER A 78 -21.54 0.46 11.21
CA SER A 78 -21.23 -0.66 12.09
C SER A 78 -20.56 -0.20 13.39
N ALA A 79 -20.73 -1.00 14.46
CA ALA A 79 -20.15 -0.70 15.78
C ALA A 79 -18.64 -0.51 15.70
N ASN A 80 -17.96 -1.39 14.94
CA ASN A 80 -16.50 -1.36 14.75
C ASN A 80 -16.04 -0.08 14.04
N CYS A 81 -16.70 0.30 12.94
CA CYS A 81 -16.36 1.52 12.23
C CYS A 81 -16.62 2.78 13.07
N ARG A 82 -17.73 2.81 13.80
CA ARG A 82 -18.09 3.93 14.70
C ARG A 82 -17.07 4.11 15.82
N GLU A 83 -16.61 3.02 16.41
CA GLU A 83 -15.57 3.02 17.44
C GLU A 83 -14.25 3.59 16.87
N ALA A 84 -13.82 3.11 15.71
CA ALA A 84 -12.61 3.58 15.04
C ALA A 84 -12.65 5.08 14.68
N VAL A 85 -13.80 5.60 14.23
CA VAL A 85 -13.97 7.03 13.90
C VAL A 85 -14.09 7.90 15.16
N SER A 86 -14.70 7.37 16.23
CA SER A 86 -14.87 8.10 17.50
C SER A 86 -13.56 8.26 18.28
N ALA A 87 -12.64 7.30 18.17
CA ALA A 87 -11.32 7.34 18.81
C ALA A 87 -10.42 8.49 18.28
N ILE A 88 -10.80 9.11 17.16
CA ILE A 88 -9.96 10.06 16.43
C ILE A 88 -10.64 11.41 16.17
N SER A 89 -11.93 11.50 16.49
CA SER A 89 -12.70 12.74 16.39
C SER A 89 -12.32 13.67 17.56
N PRO A 90 -12.30 15.01 17.37
CA PRO A 90 -11.77 15.97 18.35
C PRO A 90 -12.57 16.10 19.67
N ALA A 91 -13.43 15.13 19.99
CA ALA A 91 -14.35 15.15 21.11
C ALA A 91 -14.12 13.99 22.11
N LYS A 92 -12.90 13.52 22.35
CA LYS A 92 -12.52 12.89 23.64
C LYS A 92 -11.00 12.66 23.79
N PRO A 93 -10.36 13.05 24.91
CA PRO A 93 -9.00 12.62 25.22
C PRO A 93 -8.94 11.13 25.59
N LYS A 94 -7.78 10.54 25.26
CA LYS A 94 -7.30 9.16 25.48
C LYS A 94 -7.50 8.62 26.91
N PRO A 95 -7.37 7.29 27.10
CA PRO A 95 -6.27 6.85 27.97
C PRO A 95 -5.28 5.90 27.26
N THR A 96 -4.04 6.34 27.32
CA THR A 96 -2.76 5.67 27.62
C THR A 96 -2.72 4.13 27.65
N SER A 97 -1.62 3.60 27.09
CA SER A 97 -0.94 2.32 27.33
C SER A 97 -1.75 1.13 27.88
N VAL A 98 -1.80 0.06 27.08
CA VAL A 98 -1.82 -1.31 27.61
C VAL A 98 -0.44 -1.64 28.17
N THR A 99 -0.32 -1.70 29.50
CA THR A 99 0.64 -2.58 30.19
C THR A 99 -0.11 -3.85 30.56
N PRO A 100 0.39 -5.06 30.25
CA PRO A 100 -0.19 -6.31 30.74
C PRO A 100 0.11 -6.49 32.24
N ALA A 101 -0.92 -6.69 33.05
CA ALA A 101 -0.78 -7.30 34.37
C ALA A 101 -1.92 -8.33 34.57
N GLU A 102 -1.45 -9.55 34.74
CA GLU A 102 -2.11 -10.83 34.94
C GLU A 102 -3.11 -10.86 36.10
N THR A 103 -4.24 -11.57 35.89
CA THR A 103 -4.87 -12.39 36.94
C THR A 103 -5.66 -13.53 36.28
N LYS A 104 -5.09 -14.75 36.30
CA LYS A 104 -5.81 -16.04 36.27
C LYS A 104 -6.43 -16.26 37.68
N PRO A 105 -7.48 -17.08 37.90
CA PRO A 105 -7.46 -18.53 37.58
C PRO A 105 -8.73 -19.13 36.92
N ASP A 106 -8.44 -20.14 36.07
CA ASP A 106 -9.17 -21.38 35.73
C ASP A 106 -10.68 -21.40 35.37
N THR A 107 -11.07 -21.67 34.10
CA THR A 107 -11.29 -22.98 33.40
C THR A 107 -12.72 -23.53 33.59
N PRO A 108 -13.44 -24.15 32.60
CA PRO A 108 -13.03 -24.61 31.27
C PRO A 108 -13.80 -24.02 30.07
N ALA A 109 -13.13 -24.14 28.91
CA ALA A 109 -13.60 -23.88 27.57
C ALA A 109 -14.92 -24.60 27.22
N PRO A 110 -15.79 -23.98 26.40
CA PRO A 110 -16.45 -24.73 25.35
C PRO A 110 -15.44 -24.90 24.20
N VAL A 111 -15.24 -26.14 23.80
CA VAL A 111 -14.51 -26.52 22.59
C VAL A 111 -15.25 -25.89 21.40
N ALA A 112 -14.89 -24.66 21.04
CA ALA A 112 -15.31 -24.06 19.79
C ALA A 112 -14.49 -24.75 18.72
N ALA A 113 -15.16 -25.68 18.03
CA ALA A 113 -14.72 -26.24 16.77
C ALA A 113 -14.07 -25.15 15.92
N ALA A 114 -12.82 -25.41 15.52
CA ALA A 114 -12.13 -24.65 14.50
C ALA A 114 -13.04 -24.58 13.27
N THR A 115 -13.77 -23.48 13.16
CA THR A 115 -14.43 -23.12 11.92
C THR A 115 -13.31 -22.69 11.00
N THR A 116 -13.01 -23.55 10.05
CA THR A 116 -12.19 -23.28 8.88
C THR A 116 -12.70 -21.98 8.26
N GLN A 117 -12.05 -20.86 8.57
CA GLN A 117 -12.37 -19.58 7.96
C GLN A 117 -12.17 -19.74 6.44
N PRO A 118 -13.11 -19.30 5.60
CA PRO A 118 -12.87 -19.22 4.17
C PRO A 118 -11.67 -18.29 3.98
N SER A 119 -10.60 -18.84 3.38
CA SER A 119 -9.32 -18.20 3.13
C SER A 119 -9.48 -16.98 2.24
N THR A 120 -9.89 -15.87 2.86
CA THR A 120 -9.97 -14.56 2.19
C THR A 120 -8.54 -14.03 2.09
N PRO A 121 -8.07 -13.61 0.91
CA PRO A 121 -6.72 -13.11 0.75
C PRO A 121 -6.45 -11.94 1.69
N THR A 122 -5.32 -11.98 2.39
CA THR A 122 -4.85 -10.88 3.25
C THR A 122 -4.70 -9.59 2.44
N GLN A 123 -4.75 -8.44 3.10
CA GLN A 123 -4.56 -7.14 2.44
C GLN A 123 -3.21 -7.04 1.69
N ALA A 124 -2.16 -7.66 2.25
CA ALA A 124 -0.86 -7.75 1.62
C ALA A 124 -0.92 -8.54 0.30
N GLN A 125 -1.62 -9.67 0.28
CA GLN A 125 -1.83 -10.47 -0.94
C GLN A 125 -2.64 -9.71 -1.99
N HIS A 126 -3.72 -9.02 -1.60
CA HIS A 126 -4.48 -8.16 -2.50
C HIS A 126 -3.62 -7.05 -3.13
N ASN A 127 -2.75 -6.42 -2.34
CA ASN A 127 -1.85 -5.39 -2.85
C ASN A 127 -0.80 -5.96 -3.81
N ALA A 128 -0.26 -7.15 -3.51
CA ALA A 128 0.70 -7.85 -4.38
C ALA A 128 0.06 -8.28 -5.71
N ILE A 129 -1.19 -8.74 -5.69
CA ILE A 129 -1.95 -9.05 -6.91
C ILE A 129 -2.23 -7.78 -7.70
N LYS A 130 -2.65 -6.70 -7.03
CA LYS A 130 -2.94 -5.42 -7.70
C LYS A 130 -1.71 -4.84 -8.39
N SER A 131 -0.53 -4.93 -7.80
CA SER A 131 0.70 -4.44 -8.43
C SER A 131 1.10 -5.31 -9.63
N ALA A 132 1.08 -6.64 -9.46
CA ALA A 132 1.44 -7.59 -10.51
C ALA A 132 0.46 -7.57 -11.70
N CYS A 133 -0.83 -7.38 -11.43
CA CYS A 133 -1.90 -7.44 -12.43
C CYS A 133 -2.34 -6.07 -12.95
N SER A 134 -1.70 -4.96 -12.53
CA SER A 134 -2.17 -3.60 -12.85
C SER A 134 -2.31 -3.35 -14.37
N SER A 135 -1.31 -3.76 -15.16
CA SER A 135 -1.32 -3.60 -16.61
C SER A 135 -2.38 -4.47 -17.29
N ASP A 136 -2.48 -5.75 -16.90
CA ASP A 136 -3.46 -6.68 -17.45
C ASP A 136 -4.88 -6.28 -17.08
N PHE A 137 -5.08 -5.77 -15.87
CA PHE A 137 -6.35 -5.27 -15.39
C PHE A 137 -6.85 -4.08 -16.20
N MET A 138 -5.97 -3.14 -16.58
CA MET A 138 -6.37 -2.02 -17.44
C MET A 138 -6.74 -2.48 -18.84
N ALA A 139 -6.07 -3.52 -19.36
CA ALA A 139 -6.32 -4.05 -20.69
C ALA A 139 -7.58 -4.95 -20.77
N GLN A 140 -7.86 -5.73 -19.72
CA GLN A 140 -8.90 -6.77 -19.72
C GLN A 140 -10.13 -6.42 -18.87
N CYS A 141 -10.00 -5.53 -17.88
CA CYS A 141 -10.99 -5.29 -16.83
C CYS A 141 -11.33 -3.79 -16.61
N GLY A 142 -11.21 -2.95 -17.64
CA GLY A 142 -11.30 -1.48 -17.56
C GLY A 142 -12.62 -0.87 -17.00
N GLY A 143 -13.64 -1.68 -16.70
CA GLY A 143 -14.89 -1.25 -16.08
C GLY A 143 -15.09 -1.73 -14.63
N VAL A 144 -14.10 -2.42 -14.05
CA VAL A 144 -14.24 -3.05 -12.73
C VAL A 144 -13.44 -2.28 -11.67
N THR A 145 -13.93 -2.22 -10.44
CA THR A 145 -13.24 -1.53 -9.34
C THR A 145 -12.02 -2.34 -8.87
N PRO A 146 -10.79 -1.80 -8.94
CA PRO A 146 -9.57 -2.56 -8.66
C PRO A 146 -9.40 -2.91 -7.17
N GLY A 147 -9.04 -4.16 -6.90
CA GLY A 147 -8.74 -4.66 -5.55
C GLY A 147 -9.95 -5.10 -4.73
N GLY A 148 -11.11 -5.29 -5.37
CA GLY A 148 -12.27 -5.98 -4.80
C GLY A 148 -12.44 -7.39 -5.36
N ALA A 149 -13.46 -8.11 -4.89
CA ALA A 149 -13.80 -9.46 -5.38
C ALA A 149 -14.16 -9.46 -6.87
N GLU A 150 -14.82 -8.40 -7.36
CA GLU A 150 -15.15 -8.24 -8.78
C GLU A 150 -13.89 -8.18 -9.66
N ALA A 151 -12.84 -7.50 -9.18
CA ALA A 151 -11.57 -7.45 -9.90
C ALA A 151 -10.92 -8.82 -10.01
N LEU A 152 -10.97 -9.62 -8.93
CA LEU A 152 -10.47 -11.00 -8.95
C LEU A 152 -11.29 -11.89 -9.89
N SER A 153 -12.62 -11.74 -9.93
CA SER A 153 -13.48 -12.50 -10.84
C SER A 153 -13.23 -12.15 -12.30
N CYS A 154 -13.04 -10.87 -12.63
CA CYS A 154 -12.67 -10.44 -13.98
C CYS A 154 -11.31 -11.02 -14.40
N LEU A 155 -10.29 -10.93 -13.52
CA LEU A 155 -8.98 -11.51 -13.77
C LEU A 155 -9.06 -13.04 -13.96
N GLN A 156 -9.84 -13.76 -13.15
CA GLN A 156 -10.04 -15.20 -13.30
C GLN A 156 -10.67 -15.57 -14.65
N THR A 157 -11.66 -14.80 -15.10
CA THR A 157 -12.32 -14.99 -16.41
C THR A 157 -11.33 -14.78 -17.56
N HIS A 158 -10.44 -13.80 -17.44
CA HIS A 158 -9.43 -13.46 -18.45
C HIS A 158 -8.08 -14.14 -18.20
N SER A 159 -8.00 -15.18 -17.35
CA SER A 159 -6.74 -15.77 -16.88
C SER A 159 -5.76 -16.13 -18.00
N ASN A 160 -6.25 -16.67 -19.12
CA ASN A 160 -5.44 -17.04 -20.29
C ASN A 160 -4.85 -15.84 -21.05
N SER A 161 -5.41 -14.63 -20.86
CA SER A 161 -4.96 -13.40 -21.49
C SER A 161 -4.17 -12.49 -20.54
N LEU A 162 -3.95 -12.92 -19.29
CA LEU A 162 -3.11 -12.21 -18.33
C LEU A 162 -1.63 -12.50 -18.58
N SER A 163 -0.76 -11.57 -18.19
CA SER A 163 0.68 -11.80 -18.10
C SER A 163 1.02 -12.96 -17.15
N ALA A 164 2.12 -13.66 -17.42
CA ALA A 164 2.59 -14.77 -16.59
C ALA A 164 2.78 -14.36 -15.11
N SER A 165 3.25 -13.13 -14.86
CA SER A 165 3.39 -12.57 -13.51
C SER A 165 2.04 -12.38 -12.81
N CYS A 166 1.03 -11.93 -13.53
CA CYS A 166 -0.31 -11.77 -12.97
C CYS A 166 -0.95 -13.14 -12.70
N GLN A 167 -0.84 -14.09 -13.63
CA GLN A 167 -1.32 -15.48 -13.45
C GLN A 167 -0.73 -16.15 -12.21
N GLN A 168 0.58 -15.98 -11.98
CA GLN A 168 1.25 -16.49 -10.79
C GLN A 168 0.70 -15.86 -9.50
N ALA A 169 0.43 -14.55 -9.51
CA ALA A 169 -0.11 -13.83 -8.36
C ALA A 169 -1.56 -14.25 -8.02
N VAL A 170 -2.42 -14.43 -9.03
CA VAL A 170 -3.80 -14.91 -8.80
C VAL A 170 -3.88 -16.41 -8.50
N GLY A 171 -2.99 -17.23 -9.08
CA GLY A 171 -2.91 -18.68 -8.84
C GLY A 171 -2.38 -19.04 -7.44
N GLY A 172 -1.52 -18.19 -6.87
CA GLY A 172 -0.97 -18.38 -5.52
C GLY A 172 -1.99 -18.28 -4.38
N LEU A 173 -3.22 -17.84 -4.65
CA LEU A 173 -4.32 -17.80 -3.68
C LEU A 173 -5.03 -19.16 -3.51
N GLY A 174 -4.95 -20.03 -4.52
CA GLY A 174 -5.56 -21.37 -4.51
C GLY A 174 -4.68 -22.46 -3.91
N SER A 175 -3.40 -22.17 -3.66
CA SER A 175 -2.46 -23.11 -3.07
C SER A 175 -2.16 -22.69 -1.64
N THR A 176 -2.76 -23.43 -0.70
CA THR A 176 -2.65 -23.30 0.76
C THR A 176 -1.27 -22.87 1.27
N GLY A 177 -1.24 -21.77 2.04
CA GLY A 177 -0.34 -21.57 3.18
C GLY A 177 1.14 -21.90 2.96
N GLY A 178 1.86 -21.06 2.23
CA GLY A 178 3.32 -21.05 2.23
C GLY A 178 3.85 -20.01 3.22
N SER A 179 3.98 -20.39 4.49
CA SER A 179 4.82 -19.68 5.46
C SER A 179 6.24 -19.56 4.89
N ILE A 180 6.77 -18.34 4.80
CA ILE A 180 8.21 -18.13 4.61
C ILE A 180 8.88 -18.55 5.93
N PRO A 181 9.77 -19.56 5.99
CA PRO A 181 10.70 -19.63 7.11
C PRO A 181 11.78 -18.57 6.90
N ALA A 182 11.88 -17.65 7.86
CA ALA A 182 13.09 -16.87 8.07
C ALA A 182 14.20 -17.84 8.47
N GLY A 183 15.17 -18.05 7.58
CA GLY A 183 16.33 -18.91 7.86
C GLY A 183 17.11 -19.25 6.60
N ALA A 184 18.10 -18.42 6.27
CA ALA A 184 19.23 -18.82 5.42
C ALA A 184 20.31 -19.48 6.30
N PRO A 185 21.37 -20.11 5.76
CA PRO A 185 21.62 -20.59 4.39
C PRO A 185 22.08 -22.07 4.35
N VAL A 186 22.02 -22.74 3.20
CA VAL A 186 23.10 -23.61 2.67
C VAL A 186 22.87 -23.94 1.20
N ALA A 187 23.99 -24.09 0.50
CA ALA A 187 24.15 -24.30 -0.93
C ALA A 187 23.98 -25.77 -1.36
N SER A 188 23.80 -25.92 -2.69
CA SER A 188 24.00 -27.09 -3.55
C SER A 188 22.97 -28.23 -3.49
N GLU A 189 22.12 -28.35 -4.51
CA GLU A 189 22.29 -29.25 -5.67
C GLU A 189 21.03 -29.20 -6.59
N MET A 190 21.21 -29.55 -7.86
CA MET A 190 20.31 -29.46 -9.03
C MET A 190 19.17 -30.54 -9.06
N PRO A 191 18.29 -30.63 -10.09
CA PRO A 191 16.84 -30.33 -10.00
C PRO A 191 15.90 -31.54 -10.22
N PRO A 192 14.56 -31.39 -10.11
CA PRO A 192 13.64 -32.16 -10.93
C PRO A 192 13.15 -31.34 -12.13
N ALA A 193 13.33 -31.93 -13.31
CA ALA A 193 12.80 -31.46 -14.58
C ALA A 193 11.27 -31.66 -14.65
N ASN A 194 10.52 -30.56 -14.52
CA ASN A 194 9.27 -30.28 -15.26
C ASN A 194 8.63 -29.03 -14.62
N GLN A 195 9.18 -27.88 -14.96
CA GLN A 195 8.52 -26.58 -14.82
C GLN A 195 8.39 -26.02 -16.24
N PRO A 196 7.27 -25.38 -16.61
CA PRO A 196 7.23 -24.58 -17.83
C PRO A 196 8.40 -23.60 -17.77
N THR A 197 9.20 -23.54 -18.83
CA THR A 197 10.48 -22.83 -18.91
C THR A 197 10.34 -21.39 -18.44
N ALA A 198 10.55 -21.18 -17.13
CA ALA A 198 10.71 -19.86 -16.57
C ALA A 198 11.97 -19.28 -17.22
N MET A 199 11.83 -18.13 -17.89
CA MET A 199 12.98 -17.48 -18.51
C MET A 199 14.10 -17.32 -17.47
N PRO A 200 15.37 -17.51 -17.86
CA PRO A 200 16.49 -17.56 -16.93
C PRO A 200 16.50 -16.32 -16.02
N ALA A 201 16.44 -16.51 -14.71
CA ALA A 201 16.56 -15.40 -13.78
C ALA A 201 18.05 -15.01 -13.69
N PHE A 202 18.37 -13.76 -14.03
CA PHE A 202 19.73 -13.24 -13.87
C PHE A 202 19.89 -12.59 -12.51
N SER A 203 20.98 -12.90 -11.82
CA SER A 203 21.42 -12.16 -10.65
C SER A 203 21.80 -10.72 -11.04
N PRO A 204 21.82 -9.78 -10.08
CA PRO A 204 22.24 -8.40 -10.35
C PRO A 204 23.64 -8.29 -10.97
N ARG A 205 24.54 -9.24 -10.70
CA ARG A 205 25.88 -9.28 -11.29
C ARG A 205 25.85 -9.75 -12.74
N GLU A 206 25.07 -10.78 -13.03
CA GLU A 206 24.88 -11.28 -14.39
C GLU A 206 24.14 -10.27 -15.26
N GLU A 207 23.16 -9.54 -14.72
CA GLU A 207 22.48 -8.45 -15.43
C GLU A 207 23.48 -7.43 -15.98
N LEU A 208 24.42 -6.98 -15.16
CA LEU A 208 25.45 -6.04 -15.58
C LEU A 208 26.39 -6.65 -16.63
N PHE A 209 26.76 -7.92 -16.47
CA PHE A 209 27.63 -8.61 -17.41
C PHE A 209 26.95 -8.79 -18.78
N VAL A 210 25.71 -9.30 -18.83
CA VAL A 210 24.94 -9.47 -20.07
C VAL A 210 24.76 -8.15 -20.80
N ILE A 211 24.43 -7.09 -20.06
CA ILE A 211 24.23 -5.75 -20.65
C ILE A 211 25.56 -5.18 -21.14
N ARG A 212 26.70 -5.45 -20.49
CA ARG A 212 27.98 -4.94 -20.98
C ARG A 212 28.49 -5.69 -22.20
N GLU A 213 28.45 -7.02 -22.16
CA GLU A 213 29.12 -7.88 -23.14
C GLU A 213 28.26 -8.14 -24.39
N THR A 214 26.96 -8.40 -24.23
CA THR A 214 26.12 -8.90 -25.33
C THR A 214 24.97 -7.96 -25.71
N CYS A 215 24.33 -7.35 -24.72
CA CYS A 215 23.10 -6.58 -24.90
C CYS A 215 23.29 -5.06 -24.88
N GLY A 216 24.53 -4.55 -24.83
CA GLY A 216 24.79 -3.14 -24.52
C GLY A 216 24.31 -2.14 -25.56
N GLY A 217 24.42 -2.50 -26.85
CA GLY A 217 23.89 -1.68 -27.95
C GLY A 217 22.37 -1.61 -27.91
N ASP A 218 21.72 -2.77 -27.73
CA ASP A 218 20.27 -2.88 -27.63
C ASP A 218 19.73 -2.13 -26.40
N PHE A 219 20.40 -2.29 -25.26
CA PHE A 219 20.02 -1.62 -24.02
C PHE A 219 20.10 -0.10 -24.14
N ARG A 220 21.18 0.45 -24.70
CA ARG A 220 21.29 1.91 -24.90
C ARG A 220 20.20 2.44 -25.84
N ARG A 221 19.88 1.70 -26.90
CA ARG A 221 18.90 2.13 -27.91
C ARG A 221 17.45 2.02 -27.43
N LEU A 222 17.11 0.97 -26.68
CA LEU A 222 15.74 0.62 -26.35
C LEU A 222 15.38 0.88 -24.88
N CYS A 223 16.36 0.83 -23.98
CA CYS A 223 16.18 0.80 -22.52
C CYS A 223 17.07 1.80 -21.76
N GLY A 224 17.68 2.78 -22.44
CA GLY A 224 18.71 3.65 -21.84
C GLY A 224 18.26 4.48 -20.62
N ALA A 225 16.96 4.69 -20.45
CA ALA A 225 16.39 5.37 -19.28
C ALA A 225 16.10 4.43 -18.09
N VAL A 226 16.25 3.11 -18.26
CA VAL A 226 15.94 2.13 -17.24
C VAL A 226 17.12 2.01 -16.27
N PRO A 227 16.92 2.23 -14.96
CA PRO A 227 17.99 2.08 -14.00
C PRO A 227 18.37 0.60 -13.87
N LEU A 228 19.67 0.31 -14.04
CA LEU A 228 20.23 -1.02 -13.89
C LEU A 228 20.07 -1.55 -12.45
N GLY A 229 19.99 -2.87 -12.30
CA GLY A 229 19.90 -3.56 -11.02
C GLY A 229 18.49 -4.03 -10.69
N GLY A 230 18.41 -5.17 -10.00
CA GLY A 230 17.14 -5.80 -9.63
C GLY A 230 16.38 -6.39 -10.82
N GLY A 231 17.06 -6.68 -11.94
CA GLY A 231 16.48 -7.33 -13.12
C GLY A 231 15.70 -6.39 -14.04
N ARG A 232 15.67 -5.08 -13.75
CA ARG A 232 14.89 -4.10 -14.54
C ARG A 232 15.40 -3.95 -15.96
N GLY A 233 16.73 -3.98 -16.15
CA GLY A 233 17.31 -3.83 -17.48
C GLY A 233 17.01 -5.03 -18.38
N ILE A 234 17.14 -6.24 -17.82
CA ILE A 234 16.74 -7.48 -18.48
C ILE A 234 15.24 -7.49 -18.79
N ALA A 235 14.39 -7.05 -17.85
CA ALA A 235 12.95 -7.01 -18.06
C ALA A 235 12.57 -6.09 -19.24
N CYS A 236 13.19 -4.91 -19.33
CA CYS A 236 13.00 -4.01 -20.47
C CYS A 236 13.46 -4.63 -21.80
N LEU A 237 14.61 -5.30 -21.80
CA LEU A 237 15.11 -5.99 -23.00
C LEU A 237 14.19 -7.14 -23.42
N ARG A 238 13.62 -7.89 -22.47
CA ARG A 238 12.63 -8.95 -22.76
C ARG A 238 11.35 -8.42 -23.36
N GLN A 239 10.84 -7.29 -22.86
CA GLN A 239 9.67 -6.62 -23.45
C GLN A 239 9.93 -6.15 -24.88
N ASN A 240 11.20 -5.95 -25.26
CA ASN A 240 11.62 -5.56 -26.60
C ASN A 240 12.31 -6.70 -27.38
N LEU A 241 12.09 -7.97 -27.01
CA LEU A 241 12.68 -9.16 -27.66
C LEU A 241 12.68 -9.14 -29.20
N PRO A 242 11.59 -8.78 -29.92
CA PRO A 242 11.61 -8.76 -31.37
C PRO A 242 12.44 -7.60 -31.97
N ARG A 243 12.90 -6.66 -31.15
CA ARG A 243 13.65 -5.46 -31.56
C ARG A 243 15.11 -5.47 -31.12
N VAL A 244 15.52 -6.40 -30.26
CA VAL A 244 16.94 -6.55 -29.87
C VAL A 244 17.71 -7.34 -30.93
N SER A 245 19.05 -7.31 -30.86
CA SER A 245 19.89 -8.14 -31.71
C SER A 245 19.71 -9.63 -31.45
N ALA A 246 19.96 -10.46 -32.47
CA ALA A 246 19.84 -11.92 -32.36
C ALA A 246 20.73 -12.51 -31.25
N GLY A 247 21.92 -11.92 -31.04
CA GLY A 247 22.84 -12.33 -29.96
C GLY A 247 22.27 -12.03 -28.57
N CYS A 248 21.72 -10.83 -28.38
CA CYS A 248 21.07 -10.46 -27.12
C CYS A 248 19.79 -11.29 -26.87
N GLN A 249 18.97 -11.49 -27.91
CA GLN A 249 17.77 -12.33 -27.84
C GLN A 249 18.11 -13.76 -27.38
N LYS A 250 19.16 -14.37 -27.94
CA LYS A 250 19.59 -15.72 -27.57
C LYS A 250 19.91 -15.78 -26.08
N VAL A 251 20.78 -14.89 -25.57
CA VAL A 251 21.15 -14.87 -24.15
C VAL A 251 19.94 -14.65 -23.24
N LEU A 252 18.99 -13.79 -23.62
CA LEU A 252 17.78 -13.54 -22.81
C LEU A 252 16.83 -14.74 -22.73
N MET A 253 16.85 -15.62 -23.74
CA MET A 253 15.99 -16.81 -23.85
C MET A 253 16.66 -18.07 -23.29
N THR A 254 17.95 -18.27 -23.55
CA THR A 254 18.68 -19.49 -23.19
C THR A 254 19.55 -19.36 -21.94
N GLY A 255 19.82 -18.13 -21.49
CA GLY A 255 20.79 -17.87 -20.43
C GLY A 255 22.18 -17.61 -21.00
N LEU A 256 23.15 -17.34 -20.10
CA LEU A 256 24.57 -17.33 -20.44
C LEU A 256 25.10 -18.73 -20.72
#